data_AF-A0A4D6KKA4-F1
#
_entry.id   AF-A0A4D6KKA4-F1
#
_cell.length_a   1.000
_cell.length_b   1.000
_cell.length_c   1.000
_cell.angle_alpha   90.00
_cell.angle_beta   90.00
_cell.angle_gamma   90.00
#
_symmetry.space_group_name_H-M   'P 1'
#
loop_
_entity.id
_entity.type
_entity.pdbx_description
1 polymer ?
#
loop_
_entity_poly.entity_id
_entity_poly.type
_entity_poly.pdbx_seq_one_letter_code
_entity_poly.pdbx_strand_id
1 'polypeptide(L)'
;MMRRSDQICAPKIPTLVDLCVQTVIDNVRYLGDVGHVDQHLLERILPHCTVDQLMHVEKSTKGRDLSPITDKLWKRFFEKQFGINSTNEVMKRMKEKKVSFKWSQLYEAKGKEMAQVENEAFDRIKQLYKKVDARKQSRQVRPCTIVPPSSKRRFWGDNGPGYNVSNVKSNIMKKAKIEFMKSQEVKNIAAMKKNCIQRRQSSPSVTKNRNISGFGSSSKDTKSTKGYFKDSPKDRNVLH
;
A
#
# COMPACT_ATOMS: atom_id res chain seq x y z
N MET A 1 43.26 -27.61 -31.62
CA MET A 1 43.90 -28.22 -30.43
C MET A 1 42.83 -28.48 -29.38
N MET A 2 42.50 -29.75 -29.11
CA MET A 2 41.70 -30.16 -27.95
C MET A 2 42.12 -31.58 -27.58
N ARG A 3 43.03 -31.71 -26.61
CA ARG A 3 43.32 -33.00 -25.99
C ARG A 3 42.27 -33.25 -24.91
N ARG A 4 41.23 -34.03 -25.23
CA ARG A 4 40.49 -34.77 -24.20
C ARG A 4 41.36 -35.96 -23.83
N SER A 5 42.16 -35.78 -22.79
CA SER A 5 42.85 -36.88 -22.14
C SER A 5 41.86 -37.54 -21.18
N ASP A 6 40.86 -38.22 -21.73
CA ASP A 6 40.05 -39.16 -20.97
C ASP A 6 40.96 -40.36 -20.71
N GLN A 7 41.69 -40.27 -19.60
CA GLN A 7 42.46 -41.38 -19.07
C GLN A 7 41.45 -42.36 -18.47
N ILE A 8 40.81 -43.14 -19.35
CA ILE A 8 40.00 -44.30 -18.95
C ILE A 8 40.99 -45.33 -18.44
N CYS A 9 41.32 -45.20 -17.16
CA CYS A 9 42.09 -46.17 -16.42
C CYS A 9 41.29 -47.48 -16.44
N ALA A 10 41.95 -48.60 -16.75
CA ALA A 10 41.38 -49.94 -16.74
C ALA A 10 40.50 -50.17 -15.49
N PRO A 11 39.42 -50.98 -15.57
CA PRO A 11 38.53 -51.24 -14.44
C PRO A 11 39.35 -51.82 -13.28
N LYS A 12 39.73 -50.95 -12.35
CA LYS A 12 40.41 -51.35 -11.12
C LYS A 12 39.36 -52.05 -10.29
N ILE A 13 39.66 -53.29 -9.90
CA ILE A 13 38.83 -54.01 -8.93
C ILE A 13 38.80 -53.10 -7.68
N PRO A 14 37.62 -52.59 -7.29
CA PRO A 14 37.55 -51.63 -6.21
C PRO A 14 38.03 -52.30 -4.94
N THR A 15 38.94 -51.63 -4.23
CA THR A 15 39.35 -52.11 -2.91
C THR A 15 38.17 -51.97 -1.94
N LEU A 16 38.20 -52.71 -0.83
CA LEU A 16 37.18 -52.56 0.22
C LEU A 16 37.05 -51.09 0.67
N VAL A 17 38.17 -50.38 0.75
CA VAL A 17 38.21 -48.95 1.08
C VAL A 17 37.49 -48.11 0.03
N ASP A 18 37.69 -48.39 -1.25
CA ASP A 18 37.02 -47.65 -2.33
C ASP A 18 35.51 -47.89 -2.33
N LEU A 19 35.05 -49.11 -2.01
CA LEU A 19 33.62 -49.41 -1.83
C LEU A 19 33.03 -48.65 -0.64
N CYS A 20 33.75 -48.59 0.48
CA CYS A 20 33.34 -47.79 1.65
C CYS A 20 33.29 -46.30 1.32
N VAL A 21 34.28 -45.77 0.60
CA VAL A 21 34.28 -44.37 0.16
C VAL A 21 33.09 -44.09 -0.75
N GLN A 22 32.81 -44.97 -1.72
CA GLN A 22 31.68 -44.81 -2.64
C GLN A 22 30.34 -44.82 -1.91
N THR A 23 30.14 -45.79 -1.00
CA THR A 23 28.91 -45.85 -0.19
C THR A 23 28.76 -44.64 0.71
N VAL A 24 29.84 -44.10 1.26
CA VAL A 24 29.80 -42.83 2.01
C VAL A 24 29.45 -41.67 1.08
N ILE A 25 30.01 -41.59 -0.13
CA ILE A 25 29.69 -40.56 -1.14
C ILE A 25 28.20 -40.61 -1.50
N ASP A 26 27.62 -41.79 -1.66
CA ASP A 26 26.20 -41.96 -1.96
C ASP A 26 25.31 -41.53 -0.78
N ASN A 27 25.83 -41.65 0.44
CA ASN A 27 25.13 -41.36 1.70
C ASN A 27 25.62 -40.09 2.42
N VAL A 28 26.25 -39.15 1.71
CA VAL A 28 26.81 -37.91 2.31
C VAL A 28 25.78 -37.10 3.10
N ARG A 29 24.49 -37.22 2.76
CA ARG A 29 23.41 -36.55 3.49
C ARG A 29 23.34 -36.90 4.98
N TYR A 30 23.85 -38.05 5.36
CA TYR A 30 23.89 -38.52 6.75
C TYR A 30 25.25 -38.27 7.42
N LEU A 31 26.19 -37.65 6.72
CA LEU A 31 27.50 -37.31 7.26
C LEU A 31 27.35 -36.15 8.24
N GLY A 32 27.53 -36.45 9.54
CA GLY A 32 27.50 -35.47 10.62
C GLY A 32 28.89 -35.24 11.21
N ASP A 33 29.16 -35.86 12.35
CA ASP A 33 30.49 -35.85 12.97
C ASP A 33 31.39 -36.93 12.34
N VAL A 34 32.59 -36.51 11.93
CA VAL A 34 33.56 -37.37 11.21
C VAL A 34 34.65 -37.89 12.15
N GLY A 35 34.67 -37.47 13.41
CA GLY A 35 35.53 -38.03 14.47
C GLY A 35 37.01 -38.21 14.05
N HIS A 36 37.53 -39.43 14.28
CA HIS A 36 38.94 -39.81 14.06
C HIS A 36 39.24 -40.40 12.67
N VAL A 37 38.37 -40.20 11.67
CA VAL A 37 38.60 -40.75 10.31
C VAL A 37 39.87 -40.17 9.67
N ASP A 38 40.61 -40.97 8.91
CA ASP A 38 41.85 -40.52 8.28
C ASP A 38 41.65 -39.31 7.34
N GLN A 39 42.60 -38.39 7.36
CA GLN A 39 42.61 -37.18 6.54
C GLN A 39 42.58 -37.51 5.04
N HIS A 40 43.26 -38.57 4.62
CA HIS A 40 43.26 -39.01 3.22
C HIS A 40 41.89 -39.52 2.73
N LEU A 41 41.09 -40.12 3.62
CA LEU A 41 39.73 -40.53 3.28
C LEU A 41 38.81 -39.32 3.15
N LEU A 42 38.96 -38.33 4.05
CA LEU A 42 38.22 -37.07 3.98
C LEU A 42 38.54 -36.31 2.70
N GLU A 43 39.81 -36.28 2.27
CA GLU A 43 40.21 -35.66 1.00
C GLU A 43 39.51 -36.28 -0.22
N ARG A 44 39.10 -37.55 -0.14
CA ARG A 44 38.33 -38.22 -1.19
C ARG A 44 36.83 -37.99 -1.07
N ILE A 45 36.28 -37.99 0.14
CA ILE A 45 34.83 -37.92 0.38
C ILE A 45 34.32 -36.47 0.33
N LEU A 46 34.99 -35.55 1.03
CA LEU A 46 34.54 -34.16 1.20
C LEU A 46 34.39 -33.34 -0.09
N PRO A 47 35.15 -33.56 -1.18
CA PRO A 47 34.91 -32.88 -2.46
C PRO A 47 33.53 -33.15 -3.07
N HIS A 48 32.87 -34.25 -2.69
CA HIS A 48 31.54 -34.62 -3.18
C HIS A 48 30.42 -34.04 -2.32
N CYS A 49 30.72 -33.44 -1.17
CA CYS A 49 29.74 -32.79 -0.31
C CYS A 49 29.18 -31.52 -0.94
N THR A 50 27.92 -31.20 -0.63
CA THR A 50 27.38 -29.85 -0.87
C THR A 50 27.93 -28.87 0.17
N VAL A 51 27.80 -27.57 -0.11
CA VAL A 51 28.27 -26.52 0.81
C VAL A 51 27.60 -26.62 2.17
N ASP A 52 26.29 -26.86 2.20
CA ASP A 52 25.52 -26.94 3.43
C ASP A 52 25.92 -28.17 4.26
N GLN A 53 26.20 -29.29 3.58
CA GLN A 53 26.71 -30.50 4.24
C GLN A 53 28.10 -30.27 4.81
N LEU A 54 29.00 -29.66 4.06
CA LEU A 54 30.35 -29.34 4.55
C LEU A 54 30.30 -28.41 5.76
N MET A 55 29.43 -27.40 5.72
CA MET A 55 29.18 -26.51 6.86
C MET A 55 28.61 -27.25 8.07
N HIS A 56 27.69 -28.19 7.85
CA HIS A 56 27.12 -29.00 8.91
C HIS A 56 28.16 -29.90 9.58
N VAL A 57 29.02 -30.53 8.78
CA VAL A 57 30.13 -31.37 9.26
C VAL A 57 31.12 -30.55 10.10
N GLU A 58 31.50 -29.36 9.64
CA GLU A 58 32.42 -28.48 10.37
C GLU A 58 31.82 -27.99 11.70
N LYS A 59 30.50 -27.76 11.76
CA LYS A 59 29.80 -27.38 13.01
C LYS A 59 29.59 -28.55 13.97
N SER A 60 29.42 -29.77 13.44
CA SER A 60 29.11 -30.97 14.22
C SER A 60 30.35 -31.67 14.75
N THR A 61 31.47 -31.57 14.04
CA THR A 61 32.75 -32.15 14.45
C THR A 61 33.32 -31.37 15.63
N LYS A 62 33.46 -32.00 16.79
CA LYS A 62 34.05 -31.40 17.99
C LYS A 62 35.44 -31.97 18.24
N GLY A 63 36.43 -31.10 18.45
CA GLY A 63 37.77 -31.51 18.91
C GLY A 63 38.80 -31.85 17.83
N ARG A 64 38.51 -31.59 16.54
CA ARG A 64 39.49 -31.75 15.45
C ARG A 64 39.42 -30.62 14.44
N ASP A 65 40.59 -30.10 14.07
CA ASP A 65 40.71 -29.08 13.03
C ASP A 65 40.73 -29.71 11.63
N LEU A 66 39.62 -29.58 10.91
CA LEU A 66 39.50 -29.99 9.50
C LEU A 66 40.08 -28.96 8.51
N SER A 67 40.54 -27.81 9.03
CA SER A 67 41.05 -26.63 8.28
C SER A 67 41.95 -26.98 7.08
N PRO A 68 42.94 -27.90 7.18
CA PRO A 68 43.87 -28.15 6.07
C PRO A 68 43.19 -28.68 4.80
N ILE A 69 42.11 -29.43 4.97
CA ILE A 69 41.33 -30.03 3.89
C ILE A 69 40.19 -29.09 3.50
N THR A 70 39.46 -28.59 4.51
CA THR A 70 38.25 -27.80 4.29
C THR A 70 38.55 -26.43 3.71
N ASP A 71 39.63 -25.75 4.09
CA ASP A 71 39.95 -24.42 3.55
C ASP A 71 40.15 -24.45 2.03
N LYS A 72 40.79 -25.50 1.50
CA LYS A 72 40.95 -25.68 0.05
C LYS A 72 39.60 -25.91 -0.64
N LEU A 73 38.72 -26.68 -0.03
CA LEU A 73 37.38 -26.94 -0.54
C LEU A 73 36.52 -25.68 -0.49
N TRP A 74 36.53 -24.96 0.62
CA TRP A 74 35.83 -23.70 0.81
C TRP A 74 36.25 -22.65 -0.22
N LYS A 75 37.54 -22.56 -0.56
CA LYS A 75 38.00 -21.70 -1.65
C LYS A 75 37.37 -22.09 -2.99
N ARG A 76 37.31 -23.39 -3.33
CA ARG A 76 36.68 -23.86 -4.57
C ARG A 76 35.17 -23.60 -4.59
N PHE A 77 34.49 -23.77 -3.45
CA PHE A 77 33.07 -23.45 -3.34
C PHE A 77 32.80 -21.96 -3.48
N PHE A 78 33.65 -21.12 -2.89
CA PHE A 78 33.56 -19.67 -3.02
C PHE A 78 33.75 -19.23 -4.47
N GLU A 79 34.75 -19.77 -5.17
CA GLU A 79 34.96 -19.54 -6.60
C GLU A 79 33.75 -20.00 -7.44
N LYS A 80 33.13 -21.12 -7.10
CA LYS A 80 31.95 -21.66 -7.82
C LYS A 80 30.70 -20.81 -7.61
N GLN A 81 30.47 -20.29 -6.40
CA GLN A 81 29.26 -19.54 -6.05
C GLN A 81 29.37 -18.05 -6.41
N PHE A 82 30.49 -17.43 -6.08
CA PHE A 82 30.68 -15.97 -6.23
C PHE A 82 31.59 -15.60 -7.40
N GLY A 83 32.21 -16.60 -8.05
CA GLY A 83 33.11 -16.40 -9.17
C GLY A 83 34.58 -16.16 -8.77
N ILE A 84 35.44 -16.20 -9.78
CA ILE A 84 36.89 -16.03 -9.63
C ILE A 84 37.24 -14.58 -9.23
N ASN A 85 36.50 -13.60 -9.76
CA ASN A 85 36.76 -12.17 -9.53
C ASN A 85 36.63 -11.79 -8.06
N SER A 86 35.54 -12.23 -7.42
CA SER A 86 35.30 -11.98 -5.99
C SER A 86 36.33 -12.69 -5.11
N THR A 87 36.73 -13.92 -5.48
CA THR A 87 37.79 -14.67 -4.79
C THR A 87 39.12 -13.91 -4.83
N ASN A 88 39.50 -13.42 -6.01
CA ASN A 88 40.71 -12.62 -6.19
C ASN A 88 40.66 -11.32 -5.40
N GLU A 89 39.49 -10.67 -5.34
CA GLU A 89 39.29 -9.47 -4.55
C GLU A 89 39.47 -9.74 -3.04
N VAL A 90 38.90 -10.83 -2.53
CA VAL A 90 39.08 -11.25 -1.13
C VAL A 90 40.56 -11.55 -0.84
N MET A 91 41.24 -12.30 -1.71
CA MET A 91 42.68 -12.57 -1.56
C MET A 91 43.51 -11.29 -1.59
N LYS A 92 43.16 -10.32 -2.45
CA LYS A 92 43.83 -9.02 -2.52
C LYS A 92 43.65 -8.25 -1.20
N ARG A 93 42.41 -8.14 -0.70
CA ARG A 93 42.10 -7.47 0.58
C ARG A 93 42.81 -8.12 1.77
N MET A 94 42.93 -9.45 1.78
CA MET A 94 43.67 -10.18 2.80
C MET A 94 45.16 -9.84 2.79
N LYS A 95 45.78 -9.82 1.61
CA LYS A 95 47.20 -9.45 1.45
C LYS A 95 47.46 -8.01 1.88
N GLU A 96 46.59 -7.08 1.49
CA GLU A 96 46.69 -5.66 1.85
C GLU A 96 46.61 -5.45 3.36
N LYS A 97 45.64 -6.11 4.01
CA LYS A 97 45.44 -6.00 5.46
C LYS A 97 46.38 -6.88 6.29
N LYS A 98 47.17 -7.75 5.63
CA LYS A 98 48.02 -8.77 6.25
C LYS A 98 47.27 -9.68 7.25
N VAL A 99 46.02 -10.02 6.94
CA VAL A 99 45.22 -10.94 7.77
C VAL A 99 44.86 -12.19 6.98
N SER A 100 45.05 -13.35 7.60
CA SER A 100 44.51 -14.62 7.15
C SER A 100 43.20 -14.91 7.88
N PHE A 101 42.14 -15.17 7.12
CA PHE A 101 40.86 -15.66 7.65
C PHE A 101 40.55 -17.02 7.02
N LYS A 102 39.78 -17.84 7.73
CA LYS A 102 39.27 -19.10 7.19
C LYS A 102 38.28 -18.81 6.06
N TRP A 103 38.35 -19.60 4.99
CA TRP A 103 37.45 -19.43 3.84
C TRP A 103 35.98 -19.73 4.21
N SER A 104 35.75 -20.60 5.18
CA SER A 104 34.42 -20.88 5.74
C SER A 104 33.75 -19.63 6.34
N GLN A 105 34.51 -18.85 7.12
CA GLN A 105 34.00 -17.62 7.75
C GLN A 105 33.68 -16.54 6.72
N LEU A 106 34.52 -16.39 5.69
CA LEU A 106 34.28 -15.46 4.60
C LEU A 106 33.03 -15.82 3.81
N TYR A 107 32.82 -17.11 3.57
CA TYR A 107 31.63 -17.60 2.90
C TYR A 107 30.37 -17.26 3.69
N GLU A 108 30.37 -17.52 5.00
CA GLU A 108 29.23 -17.21 5.87
C GLU A 108 28.96 -15.69 5.92
N ALA A 109 30.00 -14.87 6.05
CA ALA A 109 29.87 -13.41 6.05
C ALA A 109 29.27 -12.90 4.73
N LYS A 110 29.78 -13.40 3.59
CA LYS A 110 29.24 -13.05 2.27
C LYS A 110 27.81 -13.53 2.06
N GLY A 111 27.47 -14.72 2.55
CA GLY A 111 26.10 -15.23 2.52
C GLY A 111 25.13 -14.32 3.29
N LYS A 112 25.54 -13.81 4.46
CA LYS A 112 24.75 -12.85 5.25
C LYS A 112 24.56 -11.52 4.52
N GLU A 113 25.59 -10.99 3.87
CA GLU A 113 25.49 -9.77 3.06
C GLU A 113 24.47 -9.94 1.92
N MET A 114 24.53 -11.04 1.18
CA MET A 114 23.59 -11.31 0.09
C MET A 114 22.14 -11.47 0.59
N ALA A 115 21.94 -12.21 1.68
CA ALA A 115 20.63 -12.37 2.29
C ALA A 115 20.04 -11.03 2.75
N GLN A 116 20.86 -10.11 3.26
CA GLN A 116 20.40 -8.75 3.61
C GLN A 116 19.94 -7.98 2.37
N VAL A 117 20.73 -7.99 1.30
CA VAL A 117 20.37 -7.31 0.04
C VAL A 117 19.08 -7.88 -0.56
N GLU A 118 18.92 -9.21 -0.52
CA GLU A 118 17.69 -9.87 -0.94
C GLU A 118 16.50 -9.46 -0.06
N ASN A 119 16.65 -9.48 1.26
CA ASN A 119 15.59 -9.07 2.19
C ASN A 119 15.18 -7.61 1.98
N GLU A 120 16.12 -6.70 1.74
CA GLU A 120 15.82 -5.31 1.40
C GLU A 120 15.07 -5.19 0.07
N ALA A 121 15.37 -6.02 -0.92
CA ALA A 121 14.61 -6.08 -2.17
C ALA A 121 13.18 -6.62 -1.94
N PHE A 122 13.04 -7.70 -1.15
CA PHE A 122 11.74 -8.25 -0.76
C PHE A 122 10.89 -7.24 0.01
N ASP A 123 11.49 -6.49 0.94
CA ASP A 123 10.80 -5.47 1.71
C ASP A 123 10.36 -4.30 0.84
N ARG A 124 11.18 -3.87 -0.12
CA ARG A 124 10.78 -2.86 -1.12
C ARG A 124 9.55 -3.33 -1.90
N ILE A 125 9.54 -4.56 -2.38
CA ILE A 125 8.41 -5.14 -3.12
C ILE A 125 7.16 -5.21 -2.22
N LYS A 126 7.31 -5.69 -0.98
CA LYS A 126 6.23 -5.78 0.02
C LYS A 126 5.61 -4.41 0.31
N GLN A 127 6.44 -3.36 0.42
CA GLN A 127 5.95 -1.99 0.60
C GLN A 127 5.15 -1.50 -0.61
N LEU A 128 5.57 -1.83 -1.84
CA LEU A 128 4.83 -1.47 -3.06
C LEU A 128 3.45 -2.11 -3.09
N TYR A 129 3.34 -3.41 -2.76
CA TYR A 129 2.04 -4.09 -2.67
C TYR A 129 1.13 -3.44 -1.63
N LYS A 130 1.64 -3.19 -0.41
CA LYS A 130 0.87 -2.49 0.65
C LYS A 130 0.35 -1.13 0.19
N LYS A 131 1.17 -0.35 -0.54
CA LYS A 131 0.78 0.97 -1.07
C LYS A 131 -0.33 0.83 -2.12
N VAL A 132 -0.22 -0.16 -3.01
CA VAL A 132 -1.25 -0.45 -4.02
C VAL A 132 -2.55 -0.87 -3.36
N ASP A 133 -2.50 -1.76 -2.37
CA ASP A 133 -3.68 -2.23 -1.66
C ASP A 133 -4.35 -1.10 -0.86
N ALA A 134 -3.57 -0.27 -0.16
CA ALA A 134 -4.10 0.92 0.51
C ALA A 134 -4.79 1.87 -0.49
N ARG A 135 -4.24 2.05 -1.69
CA ARG A 135 -4.85 2.85 -2.76
C ARG A 135 -6.15 2.22 -3.30
N LYS A 136 -6.25 0.90 -3.35
CA LYS A 136 -7.49 0.19 -3.72
C LYS A 136 -8.54 0.33 -2.61
N GLN A 137 -8.13 0.14 -1.35
CA GLN A 137 -8.98 0.26 -0.17
C GLN A 137 -9.50 1.68 0.06
N SER A 138 -8.72 2.72 -0.29
CA SER A 138 -9.20 4.10 -0.21
C SER A 138 -10.21 4.46 -1.29
N ARG A 139 -10.21 3.75 -2.43
CA ARG A 139 -11.20 3.88 -3.50
C ARG A 139 -12.45 3.03 -3.26
N GLN A 140 -12.37 2.06 -2.36
CA GLN A 140 -13.50 1.20 -2.03
C GLN A 140 -14.55 1.99 -1.23
N VAL A 141 -15.80 1.91 -1.66
CA VAL A 141 -16.93 2.52 -0.95
C VAL A 141 -17.05 1.85 0.41
N ARG A 142 -16.78 2.61 1.48
CA ARG A 142 -17.00 2.15 2.86
C ARG A 142 -18.47 2.35 3.21
N PRO A 143 -19.19 1.33 3.69
CA PRO A 143 -20.51 1.55 4.25
C PRO A 143 -20.38 2.44 5.49
N CYS A 144 -21.04 3.59 5.47
CA CYS A 144 -21.08 4.50 6.61
C CYS A 144 -21.74 3.78 7.79
N THR A 145 -20.99 3.51 8.85
CA THR A 145 -21.51 3.08 10.16
C THR A 145 -22.06 4.22 10.98
N ILE A 146 -22.04 5.45 10.44
CA ILE A 146 -22.85 6.55 10.97
C ILE A 146 -24.30 6.14 10.77
N VAL A 147 -24.86 5.50 11.79
CA VAL A 147 -26.30 5.50 12.00
C VAL A 147 -26.67 6.98 11.99
N PRO A 148 -27.47 7.46 11.03
CA PRO A 148 -27.89 8.85 11.03
C PRO A 148 -28.45 9.12 12.43
N PRO A 149 -28.03 10.20 13.11
CA PRO A 149 -28.41 10.43 14.50
C PRO A 149 -29.91 10.20 14.60
N SER A 150 -30.29 9.21 15.42
CA SER A 150 -31.66 8.80 15.70
C SER A 150 -32.37 9.89 16.51
N SER A 151 -32.28 11.11 16.03
CA SER A 151 -33.17 12.19 16.36
C SER A 151 -34.18 12.20 15.23
N LYS A 152 -35.45 12.04 15.57
CA LYS A 152 -36.59 12.31 14.69
C LYS A 152 -36.31 13.62 13.95
N ARG A 153 -35.81 13.55 12.72
CA ARG A 153 -35.52 14.73 11.91
C ARG A 153 -36.86 15.38 11.65
N ARG A 154 -37.17 16.46 12.37
CA ARG A 154 -38.31 17.30 12.03
C ARG A 154 -38.10 17.72 10.58
N PHE A 155 -39.06 17.34 9.76
CA PHE A 155 -39.20 17.74 8.37
C PHE A 155 -38.86 19.23 8.25
N TRP A 156 -37.86 19.53 7.42
CA TRP A 156 -37.39 20.89 7.18
C TRP A 156 -38.55 21.72 6.63
N GLY A 157 -39.15 22.55 7.48
CA GLY A 157 -40.27 23.38 7.05
C GLY A 157 -41.07 24.05 8.15
N ASP A 158 -40.89 23.71 9.43
CA ASP A 158 -41.77 24.24 10.47
C ASP A 158 -41.01 24.76 11.69
N ASN A 159 -41.40 25.94 12.13
CA ASN A 159 -40.98 26.67 13.34
C ASN A 159 -39.77 27.61 13.23
N GLY A 160 -39.91 28.62 12.38
CA GLY A 160 -39.35 29.96 12.61
C GLY A 160 -40.47 30.97 12.92
N PRO A 161 -40.18 32.16 13.48
CA PRO A 161 -41.19 33.04 14.09
C PRO A 161 -42.35 33.36 13.12
N GLY A 162 -43.57 33.07 13.57
CA GLY A 162 -44.77 32.92 12.76
C GLY A 162 -45.15 34.15 11.94
N TYR A 163 -44.93 34.07 10.64
CA TYR A 163 -45.66 34.84 9.64
C TYR A 163 -46.89 34.01 9.21
N ASN A 164 -48.09 34.58 9.29
CA ASN A 164 -49.32 33.88 8.94
C ASN A 164 -49.43 33.71 7.40
N VAL A 165 -48.87 32.61 6.88
CA VAL A 165 -48.84 32.27 5.44
C VAL A 165 -49.73 31.06 5.10
N SER A 166 -50.60 30.66 6.02
CA SER A 166 -51.57 29.56 5.89
C SER A 166 -52.51 29.73 4.68
N ASN A 167 -52.80 30.96 4.29
CA ASN A 167 -53.73 31.27 3.19
C ASN A 167 -53.10 31.13 1.79
N VAL A 168 -51.83 30.75 1.69
CA VAL A 168 -51.08 30.69 0.43
C VAL A 168 -50.89 29.24 -0.01
N LYS A 169 -51.40 28.88 -1.21
CA LYS A 169 -51.45 27.49 -1.68
C LYS A 169 -50.10 26.90 -2.14
N SER A 170 -49.10 27.68 -2.53
CA SER A 170 -47.82 27.16 -3.06
C SER A 170 -46.61 27.56 -2.23
N ASN A 171 -45.60 26.67 -2.15
CA ASN A 171 -44.37 26.88 -1.36
C ASN A 171 -43.57 28.09 -1.85
N ILE A 172 -43.56 28.35 -3.16
CA ILE A 172 -42.90 29.52 -3.75
C ILE A 172 -43.58 30.81 -3.30
N MET A 173 -44.91 30.86 -3.35
CA MET A 173 -45.66 32.03 -2.92
C MET A 173 -45.56 32.25 -1.41
N LYS A 174 -45.47 31.17 -0.61
CA LYS A 174 -45.16 31.27 0.82
C LYS A 174 -43.80 31.93 1.03
N LYS A 175 -42.75 31.44 0.36
CA LYS A 175 -41.39 32.00 0.45
C LYS A 175 -41.35 33.47 0.03
N ALA A 176 -41.95 33.81 -1.11
CA ALA A 176 -42.01 35.19 -1.62
C ALA A 176 -42.73 36.13 -0.64
N LYS A 177 -43.86 35.70 -0.06
CA LYS A 177 -44.60 36.50 0.93
C LYS A 177 -43.79 36.72 2.21
N ILE A 178 -43.01 35.73 2.61
CA ILE A 178 -42.12 35.82 3.79
C ILE A 178 -40.98 36.79 3.52
N GLU A 179 -40.33 36.68 2.37
CA GLU A 179 -39.24 37.58 1.98
C GLU A 179 -39.73 39.02 1.83
N PHE A 180 -40.91 39.23 1.25
CA PHE A 180 -41.54 40.54 1.17
C PHE A 180 -41.83 41.12 2.56
N MET A 181 -42.38 40.34 3.49
CA MET A 181 -42.61 40.80 4.88
C MET A 181 -41.32 41.06 5.66
N LYS A 182 -40.21 40.44 5.26
CA LYS A 182 -38.88 40.68 5.85
C LYS A 182 -38.12 41.82 5.18
N SER A 183 -38.61 42.36 4.06
CA SER A 183 -37.93 43.39 3.29
C SER A 183 -37.77 44.68 4.09
N GLN A 184 -36.74 45.45 3.77
CA GLN A 184 -36.46 46.71 4.44
C GLN A 184 -37.57 47.74 4.20
N GLU A 185 -38.19 47.70 3.02
CA GLU A 185 -39.30 48.58 2.64
C GLU A 185 -40.51 48.41 3.56
N VAL A 186 -40.91 47.15 3.83
CA VAL A 186 -42.05 46.86 4.72
C VAL A 186 -41.74 47.26 6.16
N LYS A 187 -40.49 47.05 6.61
CA LYS A 187 -40.04 47.51 7.94
C LYS A 187 -40.07 49.03 8.06
N ASN A 188 -39.63 49.75 7.02
CA ASN A 188 -39.65 51.21 6.98
C ASN A 188 -41.08 51.75 7.00
N ILE A 189 -42.00 51.15 6.24
CA ILE A 189 -43.43 51.52 6.26
C ILE A 189 -44.06 51.27 7.64
N ALA A 190 -43.77 50.14 8.27
CA ALA A 190 -44.25 49.84 9.62
C ALA A 190 -43.71 50.82 10.67
N ALA A 191 -42.43 51.20 10.57
CA ALA A 191 -41.82 52.21 11.43
C ALA A 191 -42.46 53.60 11.24
N MET A 192 -42.67 54.02 9.99
CA MET A 192 -43.38 55.27 9.67
C MET A 192 -44.81 55.29 10.21
N LYS A 193 -45.54 54.16 10.11
CA LYS A 193 -46.90 54.03 10.65
C LYS A 193 -46.92 54.08 12.18
N LYS A 194 -45.94 53.48 12.85
CA LYS A 194 -45.80 53.55 14.32
C LYS A 194 -45.53 54.98 14.80
N ASN A 195 -44.68 55.72 14.08
CA ASN A 195 -44.40 57.13 14.36
C ASN A 195 -45.62 58.02 14.08
N CYS A 196 -46.44 57.70 13.08
CA CYS A 196 -47.71 58.38 12.81
C CYS A 196 -48.73 58.20 13.96
N ILE A 197 -48.78 57.02 14.60
CA ILE A 197 -49.68 56.76 15.73
C ILE A 197 -49.22 57.50 16.98
N GLN A 198 -47.91 57.58 17.25
CA GLN A 198 -47.37 58.41 18.35
C GLN A 198 -47.64 59.91 18.14
N ARG A 199 -47.68 60.37 16.88
CA ARG A 199 -48.03 61.76 16.55
C ARG A 199 -49.53 62.07 16.65
N ARG A 200 -50.40 61.07 16.82
CA ARG A 200 -51.87 61.21 16.91
C ARG A 200 -52.42 61.20 18.34
N GLN A 201 -51.58 61.32 19.37
CA GLN A 201 -52.03 61.73 20.72
C GLN A 201 -52.13 63.26 20.87
N SER A 202 -52.03 64.00 19.76
CA SER A 202 -52.40 65.41 19.68
C SER A 202 -53.36 65.58 18.50
N SER A 203 -54.62 65.87 18.78
CA SER A 203 -55.67 66.18 17.77
C SER A 203 -55.83 67.71 17.64
N PRO A 204 -56.58 68.24 16.64
CA PRO A 204 -56.29 68.22 15.20
C PRO A 204 -56.57 69.60 14.51
N SER A 205 -56.24 69.79 13.22
CA SER A 205 -56.99 70.73 12.36
C SER A 205 -56.94 70.43 10.86
N VAL A 206 -58.14 70.30 10.31
CA VAL A 206 -58.68 70.40 8.93
C VAL A 206 -57.80 71.10 7.86
N THR A 207 -57.71 70.52 6.64
CA THR A 207 -58.15 71.12 5.34
C THR A 207 -57.81 70.22 4.13
N LYS A 208 -58.45 70.55 3.01
CA LYS A 208 -58.89 69.76 1.86
C LYS A 208 -58.00 69.99 0.62
N ASN A 209 -58.20 69.16 -0.42
CA ASN A 209 -57.84 69.26 -1.86
C ASN A 209 -56.59 68.48 -2.31
N ARG A 210 -56.39 68.05 -3.57
CA ARG A 210 -57.22 67.58 -4.71
C ARG A 210 -56.20 67.33 -5.85
N ASN A 211 -56.22 66.13 -6.46
CA ASN A 211 -55.74 65.72 -7.80
C ASN A 211 -54.26 65.95 -8.22
N ILE A 212 -53.65 65.03 -8.99
CA ILE A 212 -53.61 64.97 -10.48
C ILE A 212 -52.73 63.77 -10.94
N SER A 213 -53.11 63.26 -12.12
CA SER A 213 -52.56 62.29 -13.09
C SER A 213 -51.04 62.04 -13.17
N GLY A 214 -50.52 61.02 -13.87
CA GLY A 214 -51.11 60.09 -14.83
C GLY A 214 -50.05 59.19 -15.51
N PHE A 215 -50.53 58.42 -16.50
CA PHE A 215 -49.85 57.85 -17.68
C PHE A 215 -48.52 57.09 -17.48
N GLY A 216 -48.29 55.92 -18.04
CA GLY A 216 -48.98 55.18 -19.09
C GLY A 216 -47.97 54.25 -19.79
N SER A 217 -48.52 53.26 -20.51
CA SER A 217 -47.89 52.42 -21.54
C SER A 217 -46.74 51.48 -21.14
N SER A 218 -46.94 50.16 -21.19
CA SER A 218 -47.14 49.29 -22.37
C SER A 218 -45.84 49.02 -23.11
N SER A 219 -45.47 47.73 -23.21
CA SER A 219 -45.26 47.03 -24.48
C SER A 219 -44.68 45.63 -24.17
N LYS A 220 -45.47 44.58 -24.43
CA LYS A 220 -45.24 43.54 -25.47
C LYS A 220 -44.21 42.47 -25.07
N ASP A 221 -44.68 41.25 -24.84
CA ASP A 221 -44.70 40.13 -25.82
C ASP A 221 -43.36 39.36 -25.74
N THR A 222 -43.23 38.04 -25.87
CA THR A 222 -44.10 37.03 -26.47
C THR A 222 -43.73 35.65 -25.94
N LYS A 223 -44.73 34.77 -26.02
CA LYS A 223 -44.74 33.31 -25.86
C LYS A 223 -43.56 32.59 -26.53
N SER A 224 -43.23 31.41 -26.01
CA SER A 224 -43.40 30.11 -26.69
C SER A 224 -42.72 29.02 -25.83
N THR A 225 -43.45 28.05 -25.26
CA THR A 225 -43.65 26.67 -25.80
C THR A 225 -42.35 26.02 -26.29
N LYS A 226 -41.95 24.80 -25.97
CA LYS A 226 -42.55 23.46 -25.71
C LYS A 226 -41.31 22.64 -25.26
N GLY A 227 -41.34 21.60 -24.44
CA GLY A 227 -42.29 20.51 -24.32
C GLY A 227 -41.49 19.20 -24.42
N TYR A 228 -41.77 18.26 -23.49
CA TYR A 228 -41.64 16.80 -23.61
C TYR A 228 -40.19 16.23 -23.73
N PHE A 229 -39.82 15.06 -23.24
CA PHE A 229 -40.44 13.91 -22.56
C PHE A 229 -39.28 13.01 -22.09
N LYS A 230 -39.46 12.28 -20.98
CA LYS A 230 -39.13 10.83 -20.78
C LYS A 230 -37.68 10.32 -21.08
N ASP A 231 -37.04 9.39 -20.36
CA ASP A 231 -37.46 8.29 -19.49
C ASP A 231 -36.25 7.82 -18.63
N SER A 232 -36.53 7.24 -17.47
CA SER A 232 -35.75 6.18 -16.78
C SER A 232 -36.33 4.82 -17.22
N PRO A 233 -35.66 3.64 -17.16
CA PRO A 233 -35.03 3.04 -15.95
C PRO A 233 -33.77 2.15 -16.20
N LYS A 234 -32.86 2.00 -15.22
CA LYS A 234 -32.62 0.82 -14.35
C LYS A 234 -32.72 -0.57 -15.00
N ASP A 235 -31.61 -1.32 -14.99
CA ASP A 235 -31.47 -2.72 -14.54
C ASP A 235 -29.96 -3.04 -14.40
N ARG A 236 -29.43 -3.42 -13.23
CA ARG A 236 -29.50 -4.70 -12.48
C ARG A 236 -28.63 -5.82 -13.06
N ASN A 237 -27.53 -6.03 -12.33
CA ASN A 237 -26.67 -7.21 -12.28
C ASN A 237 -27.46 -8.50 -12.05
N VAL A 238 -27.04 -9.59 -12.70
CA VAL A 238 -26.89 -10.93 -12.10
C VAL A 238 -25.68 -11.60 -12.76
N LEU A 239 -24.73 -12.04 -11.93
CA LEU A 239 -23.55 -12.85 -12.27
C LEU A 239 -23.93 -14.33 -12.30
N HIS A 240 -23.26 -15.10 -13.14
CA HIS A 240 -22.97 -16.52 -12.96
C HIS A 240 -21.49 -16.77 -13.26
#